data_AF-A0A966NSJ4-F1
#
_entry.id   AF-A0A966NSJ4-F1
#
_cell.length_a   1.000
_cell.length_b   1.000
_cell.length_c   1.000
_cell.angle_alpha   90.00
_cell.angle_beta   90.00
_cell.angle_gamma   90.00
#
_symmetry.space_group_name_H-M   'P 1'
#
loop_
_entity.id
_entity.type
_entity.pdbx_description
1 polymer ?
#
loop_
_entity_poly.entity_id
_entity_poly.type
_entity_poly.pdbx_seq_one_letter_code
_entity_poly.pdbx_strand_id
1 'polypeptide(L)'
;QQLTEQTGEPTGFLPSGFLLLPPFNQARAQAWCEQNQQPYQPVPSAQSLISEDLMSGAMLLPKVAQVRPPYLMKAMRAYLQKHQVTMLEQTELMPLQSNPTPCQSMWTVPTRLTHRVI
;
A
#
# COMPACT_ATOMS: atom_id res chain seq x y z
N GLN A 1 -11.91 5.25 -0.31
CA GLN A 1 -13.40 5.28 -0.39
C GLN A 1 -13.90 5.31 -1.83
N GLN A 2 -13.44 6.26 -2.65
CA GLN A 2 -13.80 6.38 -4.08
C GLN A 2 -13.68 5.06 -4.89
N LEU A 3 -12.59 4.30 -4.72
CA LEU A 3 -12.41 3.06 -5.47
C LEU A 3 -13.52 2.02 -5.18
N THR A 4 -13.96 1.91 -3.93
CA THR A 4 -15.08 1.03 -3.56
C THR A 4 -16.39 1.54 -4.16
N GLU A 5 -16.64 2.85 -4.16
CA GLU A 5 -17.83 3.44 -4.80
C GLU A 5 -17.87 3.19 -6.31
N GLN A 6 -16.73 3.27 -6.98
CA GLN A 6 -16.64 3.11 -8.43
C GLN A 6 -16.73 1.65 -8.90
N THR A 7 -16.39 0.69 -8.04
CA THR A 7 -16.23 -0.73 -8.41
C THR A 7 -17.20 -1.66 -7.70
N GLY A 8 -17.80 -1.23 -6.58
CA GLY A 8 -18.59 -2.10 -5.70
C GLY A 8 -17.74 -3.08 -4.86
N GLU A 9 -16.43 -3.11 -5.05
CA GLU A 9 -15.52 -4.01 -4.33
C GLU A 9 -14.98 -3.35 -3.05
N PRO A 10 -15.07 -4.02 -1.89
CA PRO A 10 -14.52 -3.48 -0.66
C PRO A 10 -12.99 -3.37 -0.78
N THR A 11 -12.42 -2.32 -0.19
CA THR A 11 -10.94 -2.13 -0.12
C THR A 11 -10.37 -2.41 1.26
N GLY A 12 -11.24 -2.52 2.27
CA GLY A 12 -10.83 -2.56 3.69
C GLY A 12 -10.14 -1.26 4.12
N PHE A 13 -10.41 -0.14 3.45
CA PHE A 13 -9.85 1.16 3.79
C PHE A 13 -10.40 1.65 5.13
N LEU A 14 -9.51 1.81 6.12
CA LEU A 14 -9.85 2.25 7.46
C LEU A 14 -8.91 3.39 7.88
N PRO A 15 -9.41 4.64 8.05
CA PRO A 15 -8.62 5.76 8.56
C PRO A 15 -8.41 5.62 10.07
N SER A 16 -7.53 4.70 10.49
CA SER A 16 -7.29 4.37 11.89
C SER A 16 -6.26 5.27 12.58
N GLY A 17 -5.52 6.07 11.83
CA GLY A 17 -4.25 6.61 12.30
C GLY A 17 -3.19 5.53 12.47
N PHE A 18 -1.98 5.96 12.81
CA PHE A 18 -0.85 5.08 13.12
C PHE A 18 -0.09 5.63 14.32
N LEU A 19 -0.02 4.83 15.39
CA LEU A 19 0.69 5.17 16.62
C LEU A 19 2.09 4.59 16.58
N LEU A 20 3.09 5.46 16.48
CA LEU A 20 4.50 5.07 16.55
C LEU A 20 4.94 5.08 18.02
N LEU A 21 5.34 3.91 18.53
CA LEU A 21 5.78 3.71 19.90
C LEU A 21 7.31 3.70 20.00
N PRO A 22 7.90 4.24 21.08
CA PRO A 22 9.33 4.12 21.34
C PRO A 22 9.76 2.65 21.53
N PRO A 23 11.04 2.32 21.28
CA PRO A 23 12.13 3.25 20.94
C PRO A 23 12.20 3.58 19.43
N PHE A 24 12.33 4.86 19.09
CA PHE A 24 12.70 5.33 17.76
C PHE A 24 13.44 6.66 17.85
N ASN A 25 14.12 7.07 16.78
CA ASN A 25 14.75 8.39 16.71
C ASN A 25 13.69 9.45 16.38
N GLN A 26 13.25 10.19 17.40
CA GLN A 26 12.18 11.18 17.27
C GLN A 26 12.51 12.28 16.26
N ALA A 27 13.73 12.83 16.30
CA ALA A 27 14.14 13.89 15.37
C ALA A 27 14.10 13.41 13.92
N ARG A 28 14.58 12.19 13.64
CA ARG A 28 14.51 11.59 12.30
C ARG A 28 13.08 11.33 11.86
N ALA A 29 12.20 10.90 12.76
CA ALA A 29 10.79 10.68 12.46
C ALA A 29 10.07 11.99 12.13
N GLN A 30 10.30 13.05 12.92
CA GLN A 30 9.75 14.39 12.68
C GLN A 30 10.22 14.96 11.34
N ALA A 31 11.54 14.91 11.07
CA ALA A 31 12.11 15.37 9.82
C ALA A 31 11.53 14.61 8.60
N TRP A 32 11.33 13.30 8.71
CA TRP A 32 10.67 12.52 7.65
C TRP A 32 9.22 12.96 7.46
N CYS A 33 8.47 13.19 8.55
CA CYS A 33 7.10 13.66 8.46
C CYS A 33 7.01 15.04 7.79
N GLU A 34 7.88 15.97 8.14
CA GLU A 34 7.97 17.31 7.53
C GLU A 34 8.30 17.22 6.04
N GLN A 35 9.32 16.43 5.68
CA GLN A 35 9.73 16.23 4.28
C GLN A 35 8.60 15.64 3.42
N ASN A 36 7.80 14.73 3.98
CA ASN A 36 6.73 14.03 3.26
C ASN A 36 5.35 14.68 3.47
N GLN A 37 5.29 15.89 4.06
CA GLN A 37 4.05 16.61 4.34
C GLN A 37 3.02 15.78 5.15
N GLN A 38 3.54 14.89 5.99
CA GLN A 38 2.74 14.00 6.80
C GLN A 38 2.49 14.65 8.16
N PRO A 39 1.23 14.96 8.54
CA PRO A 39 0.95 15.51 9.84
C PRO A 39 1.22 14.48 10.93
N TYR A 40 1.79 14.94 12.03
CA TYR A 40 1.99 14.16 13.24
C TYR A 40 1.53 14.96 14.46
N GLN A 41 1.20 14.25 15.53
CA GLN A 41 0.79 14.83 16.80
C GLN A 41 1.52 14.13 17.94
N PRO A 42 1.99 14.87 18.96
CA PRO A 42 2.32 14.24 20.23
C PRO A 42 1.05 13.61 20.80
N VAL A 43 1.17 12.42 21.36
CA VAL A 43 -0.01 11.70 21.84
C VAL A 43 -0.42 12.29 23.20
N PRO A 44 -1.69 12.70 23.39
CA PRO A 44 -2.18 13.01 24.72
C PRO A 44 -2.05 11.77 25.60
N SER A 45 -1.70 11.93 26.88
CA SER A 45 -1.62 10.88 27.90
C SER A 45 -2.93 10.11 28.17
N ALA A 46 -3.95 10.25 27.30
CA ALA A 46 -5.33 9.87 27.54
C ALA A 46 -5.77 8.57 26.85
N GLN A 47 -4.87 7.60 26.62
CA GLN A 47 -5.27 6.26 26.18
C GLN A 47 -4.82 5.19 27.18
N SER A 48 -5.76 4.80 28.04
CA SER A 48 -5.69 3.81 29.14
C SER A 48 -5.28 2.37 28.73
N LEU A 49 -4.93 2.12 27.47
CA LEU A 49 -4.66 0.78 26.93
C LEU A 49 -3.16 0.49 26.75
N ILE A 50 -2.30 1.48 26.96
CA ILE A 50 -0.85 1.38 26.74
C ILE A 50 -0.14 1.94 27.98
N SER A 51 0.92 1.28 28.43
CA SER A 51 1.71 1.71 29.60
C SER A 51 2.21 3.15 29.45
N GLU A 52 2.20 3.93 30.53
CA GLU A 52 2.63 5.33 30.55
C GLU A 52 4.05 5.53 30.00
N ASP A 53 4.96 4.59 30.26
CA ASP A 53 6.34 4.61 29.75
C ASP A 53 6.43 4.57 28.22
N LEU A 54 5.55 3.80 27.58
CA LEU A 54 5.48 3.73 26.11
C LEU A 54 4.76 4.95 25.53
N MET A 55 3.89 5.59 26.31
CA MET A 55 3.22 6.81 25.90
C MET A 55 4.14 8.02 25.93
N SER A 56 5.07 8.05 26.88
CA SER A 56 6.12 9.06 26.99
C SER A 56 7.10 8.95 25.81
N GLY A 57 6.79 9.64 24.71
CA GLY A 57 7.60 9.67 23.49
C GLY A 57 6.93 9.02 22.27
N ALA A 58 5.68 8.59 22.39
CA ALA A 58 4.89 8.13 21.25
C ALA A 58 4.53 9.29 20.31
N MET A 59 4.34 8.97 19.03
CA MET A 59 3.93 9.92 17.99
C MET A 59 2.74 9.36 17.20
N LEU A 60 1.65 10.12 17.12
CA LEU A 60 0.48 9.76 16.31
C LEU A 60 0.58 10.36 14.92
N LEU A 61 0.37 9.54 13.89
CA LEU A 61 0.21 9.95 12.50
C LEU A 61 -1.28 9.79 12.11
N PRO A 62 -2.13 10.81 12.31
CA PRO A 62 -3.58 10.68 12.23
C PRO A 62 -4.11 10.43 10.81
N LYS A 63 -3.33 10.80 9.77
CA LYS A 63 -3.73 10.60 8.37
C LYS A 63 -3.34 9.23 7.79
N VAL A 64 -2.63 8.40 8.54
CA VAL A 64 -2.33 7.04 8.09
C VAL A 64 -3.60 6.20 8.15
N ALA A 65 -3.83 5.42 7.10
CA ALA A 65 -4.95 4.50 6.99
C ALA A 65 -4.43 3.08 6.77
N GLN A 66 -5.22 2.11 7.20
CA GLN A 66 -5.01 0.71 6.88
C GLN A 66 -5.81 0.34 5.64
N VAL A 67 -5.27 -0.61 4.89
CA VAL A 67 -5.95 -1.26 3.76
C VAL A 67 -5.70 -2.76 3.84
N ARG A 68 -6.56 -3.57 3.22
CA ARG A 68 -6.35 -5.01 3.08
C ARG A 68 -5.80 -5.28 1.68
N PRO A 69 -4.51 -5.60 1.50
CA PRO A 69 -3.90 -5.69 0.18
C PRO A 69 -4.67 -6.58 -0.81
N PRO A 70 -5.17 -7.78 -0.45
CA PRO A 70 -5.94 -8.60 -1.38
C PRO A 70 -7.23 -7.93 -1.88
N TYR A 71 -7.94 -7.21 -1.00
CA TYR A 71 -9.17 -6.50 -1.34
C TYR A 71 -8.91 -5.24 -2.16
N LEU A 72 -7.87 -4.49 -1.82
CA LEU A 72 -7.43 -3.35 -2.61
C LEU A 72 -7.08 -3.77 -4.04
N MET A 73 -6.31 -4.86 -4.21
CA MET A 73 -5.95 -5.37 -5.53
C MET A 73 -7.17 -5.82 -6.33
N LYS A 74 -8.15 -6.46 -5.69
CA LYS A 74 -9.41 -6.85 -6.33
C LYS A 74 -10.19 -5.63 -6.84
N ALA A 75 -10.33 -4.61 -6.00
CA ALA A 75 -11.01 -3.37 -6.39
C ALA A 75 -10.26 -2.63 -7.52
N MET A 76 -8.93 -2.54 -7.45
CA MET A 76 -8.12 -1.92 -8.52
C MET A 76 -8.28 -2.65 -9.86
N ARG A 77 -8.26 -3.99 -9.84
CA ARG A 77 -8.52 -4.79 -11.04
C ARG A 77 -9.91 -4.50 -11.62
N ALA A 78 -10.94 -4.53 -10.79
CA ALA A 78 -12.31 -4.26 -11.23
C ALA A 78 -12.43 -2.86 -11.86
N TYR A 79 -11.76 -1.86 -11.27
CA TYR A 79 -11.68 -0.52 -11.83
C TYR A 79 -11.04 -0.53 -13.23
N LEU A 80 -9.85 -1.13 -13.37
CA LEU A 80 -9.16 -1.19 -14.66
C LEU A 80 -9.99 -1.91 -15.74
N GLN A 81 -10.63 -3.02 -15.39
CA GLN A 81 -11.51 -3.75 -16.32
C GLN A 81 -12.72 -2.92 -16.76
N LYS A 82 -13.35 -2.17 -15.83
CA LYS A 82 -14.43 -1.22 -16.15
C LYS A 82 -13.96 -0.13 -17.12
N HIS A 83 -12.69 0.24 -17.05
CA HIS A 83 -12.04 1.19 -17.94
C HIS A 83 -11.36 0.52 -19.16
N GLN A 84 -11.81 -0.66 -19.56
CA GLN A 84 -11.40 -1.38 -20.78
C GLN A 84 -9.91 -1.76 -20.83
N VAL A 85 -9.25 -1.86 -19.69
CA VAL A 85 -7.88 -2.40 -19.59
C VAL A 85 -7.95 -3.93 -19.61
N THR A 86 -7.22 -4.54 -20.56
CA THR A 86 -7.10 -5.99 -20.65
C THR A 86 -6.07 -6.51 -19.66
N MET A 87 -6.48 -7.42 -18.79
CA MET A 87 -5.59 -8.11 -17.85
C MET A 87 -5.15 -9.45 -18.45
N LEU A 88 -3.85 -9.61 -18.70
CA LEU A 88 -3.26 -10.88 -19.14
C LEU A 88 -2.79 -11.66 -17.91
N GLU A 89 -3.59 -12.63 -17.45
CA GLU A 89 -3.21 -13.50 -16.34
C GLU A 89 -2.33 -14.65 -16.81
N GLN A 90 -1.57 -15.25 -15.89
CA GLN A 90 -0.73 -16.44 -16.17
C GLN A 90 0.15 -16.23 -17.42
N THR A 91 0.62 -15.00 -17.58
CA THR A 91 1.34 -14.55 -18.76
C THR A 91 2.66 -13.99 -18.25
N GLU A 92 3.74 -14.70 -18.54
CA GLU A 92 5.09 -14.27 -18.18
C GLU A 92 5.63 -13.36 -19.29
N LEU A 93 6.25 -12.25 -18.87
CA LEU A 93 6.87 -11.30 -19.78
C LEU A 93 8.25 -11.82 -20.19
N MET A 94 8.53 -11.80 -21.50
CA MET A 94 9.89 -12.04 -21.96
C MET A 94 10.75 -10.78 -21.77
N PRO A 95 12.08 -10.92 -21.58
CA PRO A 95 12.98 -9.78 -21.50
C PRO A 95 12.81 -8.85 -22.70
N LEU A 96 12.78 -7.54 -22.44
CA LEU A 96 12.79 -6.54 -23.50
C LEU A 96 14.10 -6.65 -24.30
N GLN A 97 13.99 -6.77 -25.61
CA GLN A 97 15.17 -6.71 -26.47
C GLN A 97 15.68 -5.27 -26.50
N SER A 98 16.96 -5.08 -26.20
CA SER A 98 17.61 -3.78 -26.19
C SER A 98 17.84 -3.29 -27.63
N ASN A 99 16.79 -2.80 -28.27
CA ASN A 99 16.89 -2.10 -29.55
C ASN A 99 16.89 -0.58 -29.33
N PRO A 100 17.61 0.20 -30.15
CA PRO A 100 17.70 1.66 -30.01
C PRO A 100 16.39 2.39 -30.35
N THR A 101 15.40 1.68 -30.88
CA THR A 101 14.07 2.22 -31.15
C THR A 101 13.13 2.00 -29.96
N PRO A 102 12.21 2.94 -29.67
CA PRO A 102 11.25 2.78 -28.59
C PRO A 102 10.46 1.48 -28.77
N CYS A 103 10.41 0.66 -27.72
CA CYS A 103 9.73 -0.63 -27.74
C CYS A 103 8.24 -0.46 -28.03
N GLN A 104 7.79 -0.94 -29.19
CA GLN A 104 6.38 -0.90 -29.62
C GLN A 104 5.60 -2.17 -29.27
N SER A 105 6.30 -3.26 -28.92
CA SER A 105 5.71 -4.54 -28.56
C SER A 105 6.61 -5.29 -27.58
N MET A 106 6.01 -6.19 -26.79
CA MET A 106 6.70 -7.08 -25.86
C MET A 106 6.11 -8.48 -26.02
N TRP A 107 6.99 -9.48 -26.12
CA TRP A 107 6.59 -10.87 -26.27
C TRP A 107 6.22 -11.47 -24.91
N THR A 108 5.24 -12.37 -24.92
CA THR A 108 4.75 -13.05 -23.71
C THR A 108 4.71 -14.55 -23.92
N VAL A 109 4.97 -15.31 -22.86
CA VAL A 109 4.82 -16.77 -22.84
C VAL A 109 3.73 -17.17 -21.83
N PRO A 110 2.77 -18.05 -22.20
CA PRO A 110 1.79 -18.53 -21.25
C PRO A 110 2.45 -19.42 -20.19
N THR A 111 2.22 -19.12 -18.93
CA THR A 111 2.82 -19.83 -17.80
C THR A 111 2.18 -21.21 -17.66
N ARG A 112 2.96 -22.31 -17.80
CA ARG A 112 2.51 -23.65 -17.38
C ARG A 112 2.80 -23.81 -15.89
N LEU A 113 1.75 -23.89 -15.06
CA LEU A 113 1.88 -24.25 -13.66
C LEU A 113 2.30 -25.73 -13.55
N THR A 114 3.60 -26.01 -13.49
CA THR A 114 4.08 -27.29 -12.97
C THR A 114 4.11 -27.20 -11.45
N HIS A 115 3.14 -27.84 -10.79
CA HIS A 115 3.17 -28.03 -9.35
C HIS A 115 4.43 -28.82 -8.95
N ARG A 116 5.48 -28.12 -8.52
CA ARG A 116 6.48 -28.67 -7.60
C ARG A 116 6.11 -28.21 -6.20
N VAL A 117 5.34 -29.05 -5.51
CA VAL A 117 5.25 -29.02 -4.05
C VAL A 117 6.63 -29.46 -3.55
N ILE A 118 7.27 -28.61 -2.76
CA ILE A 118 8.45 -28.96 -1.94
C ILE A 118 7.91 -29.54 -0.63
#